data_AF-A0A087UJA0-F1
#
_entry.id   AF-A0A087UJA0-F1
#
_cell.length_a   1.000
_cell.length_b   1.000
_cell.length_c   1.000
_cell.angle_alpha   90.00
_cell.angle_beta   90.00
_cell.angle_gamma   90.00
#
_symmetry.space_group_name_H-M   'P 1'
#
loop_
_entity.id
_entity.type
_entity.pdbx_description
1 polymer ?
#
loop_
_entity_poly.entity_id
_entity_poly.type
_entity_poly.pdbx_seq_one_letter_code
_entity_poly.pdbx_strand_id
1 'polypeptide(L)'
;MNPNNPEVWQSYLFFVLTNLAYFNTARIAKLYSKCLRMLSNLNEGIIQSHEAPPNLTLFMLDIFSQLCFVLRSCGYSERAVATFQALIEFNFFCDPSTQLLSVSEKIACFEPFWDSGAARIGEDEAIGWAATVSKAKIVSNKIVSESDLNSFEDDILYQKLPLGQTWLKFER
;
A
#
# COMPACT_ATOMS: atom_id res chain seq x y z
N MET A 1 22.91 -20.98 -12.55
CA MET A 1 21.93 -20.98 -11.44
C MET A 1 20.56 -21.22 -12.03
N ASN A 2 19.81 -22.20 -11.54
CA ASN A 2 18.38 -22.31 -11.87
C ASN A 2 17.63 -21.30 -11.00
N PRO A 3 17.14 -20.18 -11.56
CA PRO A 3 16.56 -19.10 -10.78
C PRO A 3 15.16 -19.46 -10.26
N ASN A 4 14.60 -20.61 -10.66
CA ASN A 4 13.29 -21.09 -10.20
C ASN A 4 13.39 -21.99 -8.95
N ASN A 5 14.59 -22.33 -8.49
CA ASN A 5 14.75 -23.12 -7.27
C ASN A 5 14.85 -22.20 -6.03
N PRO A 6 13.91 -22.29 -5.07
CA PRO A 6 13.93 -21.51 -3.83
C PRO A 6 15.21 -21.69 -2.99
N GLU A 7 15.74 -22.90 -2.90
CA GLU A 7 16.94 -23.21 -2.09
C GLU A 7 18.21 -22.52 -2.65
N VAL A 8 18.27 -22.36 -3.97
CA VAL A 8 19.37 -21.65 -4.64
C VAL A 8 19.35 -20.16 -4.29
N TRP A 9 18.15 -19.56 -4.21
CA TRP A 9 17.99 -18.18 -3.76
C TRP A 9 18.40 -18.01 -2.31
N GLN A 10 17.97 -18.90 -1.40
CA GLN A 10 18.38 -18.83 0.00
C GLN A 10 19.90 -18.92 0.15
N SER A 11 20.53 -19.90 -0.51
CA SER A 11 21.99 -20.08 -0.47
C SER A 11 22.72 -18.86 -1.02
N TYR A 12 22.22 -18.27 -2.11
CA TYR A 12 22.81 -17.07 -2.69
C TYR A 12 22.65 -15.83 -1.79
N LEU A 13 21.47 -15.62 -1.21
CA LEU A 13 21.21 -14.52 -0.30
C LEU A 13 22.09 -14.63 0.95
N PHE A 14 22.24 -15.83 1.51
CA PHE A 14 23.15 -16.09 2.63
C PHE A 14 24.61 -15.79 2.28
N PHE A 15 25.07 -16.21 1.10
CA PHE A 15 26.43 -15.89 0.62
C PHE A 15 26.66 -14.37 0.51
N VAL A 16 25.69 -13.63 -0.03
CA VAL A 16 25.79 -12.16 -0.15
C VAL A 16 25.79 -11.48 1.23
N LEU A 17 25.00 -11.99 2.18
CA LEU A 17 24.94 -11.46 3.55
C LEU A 17 26.21 -11.73 4.36
N THR A 18 26.86 -12.88 4.15
CA THR A 18 28.09 -13.26 4.85
C THR A 18 29.34 -12.60 4.28
N ASN A 19 29.25 -12.02 3.07
CA ASN A 19 30.37 -11.33 2.44
C ASN A 19 30.36 -9.82 2.73
N LEU A 20 31.01 -9.44 3.83
CA LEU A 20 31.10 -8.06 4.31
C LEU A 20 31.72 -7.07 3.30
N ALA A 21 32.61 -7.54 2.42
CA ALA A 21 33.26 -6.67 1.43
C ALA A 21 32.29 -6.11 0.38
N TYR A 22 31.14 -6.75 0.19
CA TYR A 22 30.11 -6.31 -0.77
C TYR A 22 28.83 -5.84 -0.08
N PHE A 23 28.83 -5.80 1.26
CA PHE A 23 27.64 -5.50 2.05
C PHE A 23 27.19 -4.06 1.83
N ASN A 24 26.03 -3.91 1.22
CA ASN A 24 25.35 -2.63 1.05
C ASN A 24 23.86 -2.87 1.18
N THR A 25 23.23 -2.20 2.13
CA THR A 25 21.83 -2.39 2.49
C THR A 25 20.88 -2.13 1.33
N ALA A 26 21.14 -1.11 0.51
CA ALA A 26 20.35 -0.82 -0.68
C ALA A 26 20.52 -1.90 -1.76
N ARG A 27 21.72 -2.45 -1.94
CA ARG A 27 21.96 -3.57 -2.88
C ARG A 27 21.25 -4.83 -2.41
N ILE A 28 21.32 -5.14 -1.10
CA ILE A 28 20.65 -6.29 -0.49
C ILE A 28 19.14 -6.16 -0.64
N ALA A 29 18.56 -5.01 -0.29
CA ALA A 29 17.14 -4.78 -0.47
C ALA A 29 16.69 -4.98 -1.93
N LYS A 30 17.44 -4.42 -2.90
CA LYS A 30 17.17 -4.63 -4.34
C LYS A 30 17.25 -6.11 -4.74
N LEU A 31 18.18 -6.87 -4.18
CA LEU A 31 18.35 -8.28 -4.48
C LEU A 31 17.19 -9.11 -3.93
N TYR A 32 16.79 -8.89 -2.69
CA TYR A 32 15.62 -9.52 -2.08
C TYR A 32 14.34 -9.15 -2.85
N SER A 33 14.14 -7.88 -3.21
CA SER A 33 13.01 -7.46 -4.04
C SER A 33 12.99 -8.15 -5.41
N LYS A 34 14.16 -8.34 -6.05
CA LYS A 34 14.27 -9.09 -7.31
C LYS A 34 13.85 -10.55 -7.14
N CYS A 35 14.28 -11.20 -6.05
CA CYS A 35 13.91 -12.56 -5.71
C CYS A 35 12.38 -12.67 -5.51
N LEU A 36 11.81 -11.84 -4.64
CA LEU A 36 10.36 -11.83 -4.37
C LEU A 36 9.52 -11.58 -5.62
N ARG A 37 9.94 -10.63 -6.48
CA ARG A 37 9.21 -10.33 -7.73
C ARG A 37 9.27 -11.51 -8.71
N MET A 38 10.40 -12.21 -8.77
CA MET A 38 10.50 -13.42 -9.58
C MET A 38 9.57 -14.52 -9.09
N LEU A 39 9.51 -14.74 -7.78
CA LEU A 39 8.64 -15.74 -7.16
C LEU A 39 7.15 -15.37 -7.33
N SER A 40 6.79 -14.09 -7.25
CA SER A 40 5.42 -13.61 -7.55
C SER A 40 5.04 -13.93 -9.01
N ASN A 41 5.93 -13.66 -9.96
CA ASN A 41 5.68 -13.96 -11.37
C ASN A 41 5.56 -15.46 -11.64
N LEU A 42 6.28 -16.31 -10.89
CA LEU A 42 6.12 -17.76 -10.93
C LEU A 42 4.75 -18.18 -10.37
N ASN A 43 4.33 -17.58 -9.25
CA ASN A 43 3.04 -17.85 -8.62
C ASN A 43 1.85 -17.43 -9.51
N GLU A 44 1.98 -16.33 -10.23
CA GLU A 44 0.98 -15.83 -11.18
C GLU A 44 0.98 -16.60 -12.52
N GLY A 45 1.86 -17.58 -12.71
CA GLY A 45 1.95 -18.39 -13.93
C GLY A 45 2.50 -17.64 -15.15
N ILE A 46 3.09 -16.46 -14.95
CA ILE A 46 3.70 -15.63 -16.01
C ILE A 46 4.99 -16.30 -16.52
N ILE A 47 5.71 -17.02 -15.64
CA ILE A 47 6.92 -17.76 -15.99
C ILE A 47 6.55 -19.24 -16.19
N GLN A 48 6.19 -19.60 -17.43
CA GLN A 48 5.72 -20.95 -17.82
C GLN A 48 6.82 -22.02 -17.94
N SER A 49 8.06 -21.73 -17.50
CA SER A 49 9.19 -22.63 -17.77
C SER A 49 9.16 -23.92 -16.95
N HIS A 50 8.62 -23.89 -15.72
CA HIS A 50 8.51 -25.03 -14.81
C HIS A 50 7.34 -24.84 -13.84
N GLU A 51 6.78 -25.93 -13.30
CA GLU A 51 5.76 -25.86 -12.25
C GLU A 51 6.29 -25.11 -11.02
N ALA A 52 5.43 -24.29 -10.42
CA ALA A 52 5.72 -23.63 -9.16
C ALA A 52 5.98 -24.70 -8.08
N PRO A 53 7.08 -24.57 -7.30
CA PRO A 53 7.35 -25.54 -6.24
C PRO A 53 6.21 -25.53 -5.20
N PRO A 54 5.91 -26.68 -4.58
CA PRO A 54 4.92 -26.72 -3.51
C PRO A 54 5.32 -25.74 -2.40
N ASN A 55 4.33 -25.07 -1.81
CA ASN A 55 4.53 -24.09 -0.73
C ASN A 55 5.29 -22.80 -1.13
N LEU A 56 5.27 -22.40 -2.40
CA LEU A 56 5.90 -21.16 -2.88
C LEU A 56 5.55 -19.92 -2.03
N THR A 57 4.29 -19.78 -1.59
CA THR A 57 3.86 -18.66 -0.73
C THR A 57 4.57 -18.65 0.61
N LEU A 58 4.75 -19.80 1.26
CA LEU A 58 5.49 -19.91 2.53
C LEU A 58 6.95 -19.52 2.32
N PHE A 59 7.54 -19.97 1.22
CA PHE A 59 8.90 -19.59 0.86
C PHE A 59 9.05 -18.07 0.63
N MET A 60 8.09 -17.44 -0.06
CA MET A 60 8.07 -15.98 -0.23
C MET A 60 8.00 -15.26 1.12
N LEU A 61 7.19 -15.76 2.06
CA LEU A 61 7.11 -15.21 3.42
C LEU A 61 8.43 -15.37 4.20
N ASP A 62 9.15 -16.47 4.02
CA ASP A 62 10.48 -16.66 4.62
C ASP A 62 11.49 -15.64 4.09
N ILE A 63 11.56 -15.47 2.76
CA ILE A 63 12.44 -14.48 2.11
C ILE A 63 12.08 -13.06 2.55
N PHE A 64 10.78 -12.75 2.64
CA PHE A 64 10.29 -11.46 3.13
C PHE A 64 10.69 -11.21 4.59
N SER A 65 10.54 -12.21 5.46
CA SER A 65 10.88 -12.13 6.87
C SER A 65 12.38 -11.92 7.07
N GLN A 66 13.20 -12.63 6.29
CA GLN A 66 14.65 -12.43 6.25
C GLN A 66 15.04 -11.01 5.82
N LEU A 67 14.40 -10.45 4.79
CA LEU A 67 14.63 -9.06 4.38
C LEU A 67 14.35 -8.08 5.53
N CYS A 68 13.21 -8.23 6.21
CA CYS A 68 12.84 -7.37 7.33
C CYS A 68 13.82 -7.51 8.51
N PHE A 69 14.28 -8.73 8.79
CA PHE A 69 15.32 -8.98 9.79
C PHE A 69 16.63 -8.28 9.43
N VAL A 70 17.07 -8.36 8.18
CA VAL A 70 18.27 -7.67 7.70
C VAL A 70 18.11 -6.15 7.80
N LEU A 71 16.98 -5.59 7.37
CA LEU A 71 16.70 -4.16 7.47
C LEU A 71 16.80 -3.68 8.93
N ARG A 72 16.17 -4.39 9.86
CA ARG A 72 16.25 -4.11 11.30
C ARG A 72 17.70 -4.19 11.81
N SER A 73 18.43 -5.23 11.44
CA SER A 73 19.83 -5.42 11.86
C SER A 73 20.76 -4.32 11.35
N CYS A 74 20.38 -3.64 10.27
CA CYS A 74 21.11 -2.50 9.70
C CYS A 74 20.66 -1.14 10.23
N GLY A 75 19.78 -1.09 11.23
CA GLY A 75 19.24 0.16 11.79
C GLY A 75 18.01 0.71 11.06
N TYR A 76 17.49 0.04 10.02
CA TYR A 76 16.27 0.44 9.31
C TYR A 76 15.02 -0.22 9.92
N SER A 77 14.90 -0.18 11.25
CA SER A 77 13.81 -0.83 11.99
C SER A 77 12.44 -0.30 11.58
N GLU A 78 12.29 1.02 11.45
CA GLU A 78 11.03 1.65 10.99
C GLU A 78 10.62 1.14 9.62
N ARG A 79 11.58 1.01 8.70
CA ARG A 79 11.32 0.47 7.36
C ARG A 79 10.90 -1.00 7.42
N ALA A 80 11.52 -1.81 8.28
CA ALA A 80 11.13 -3.21 8.47
C ALA A 80 9.67 -3.31 8.97
N VAL A 81 9.32 -2.50 9.98
CA VAL A 81 7.95 -2.42 10.52
C VAL A 81 6.97 -1.96 9.44
N ALA A 82 7.28 -0.86 8.73
CA ALA A 82 6.45 -0.36 7.65
C ALA A 82 6.24 -1.39 6.53
N THR A 83 7.24 -2.22 6.23
CA THR A 83 7.10 -3.28 5.22
C THR A 83 6.12 -4.36 5.69
N PHE A 84 6.18 -4.77 6.97
CA PHE A 84 5.18 -5.69 7.56
C PHE A 84 3.78 -5.09 7.58
N GLN A 85 3.65 -3.83 7.99
CA GLN A 85 2.37 -3.11 7.96
C GLN A 85 1.78 -3.10 6.55
N ALA A 86 2.57 -2.74 5.54
CA ALA A 86 2.14 -2.76 4.14
C ALA A 86 1.68 -4.15 3.70
N LEU A 87 2.43 -5.21 4.03
CA LEU A 87 2.07 -6.59 3.66
C LEU A 87 0.72 -7.00 4.29
N ILE A 88 0.51 -6.67 5.56
CA ILE A 88 -0.71 -7.04 6.29
C ILE A 88 -1.90 -6.25 5.75
N GLU A 89 -1.77 -4.93 5.63
CA GLU A 89 -2.82 -4.05 5.09
C GLU A 89 -3.22 -4.47 3.67
N PHE A 90 -2.23 -4.74 2.82
CA PHE A 90 -2.44 -5.12 1.43
C PHE A 90 -3.16 -6.45 1.28
N ASN A 91 -2.92 -7.43 2.17
CA ASN A 91 -3.51 -8.76 2.05
C ASN A 91 -4.81 -8.96 2.84
N PHE A 92 -4.92 -8.36 4.04
CA PHE A 92 -6.01 -8.64 4.98
C PHE A 92 -7.02 -7.50 5.14
N PHE A 93 -6.64 -6.26 4.81
CA PHE A 93 -7.49 -5.08 5.02
C PHE A 93 -7.92 -4.42 3.70
N CYS A 94 -7.89 -5.17 2.59
CA CYS A 94 -8.48 -4.76 1.32
C CYS A 94 -9.95 -5.18 1.23
N ASP A 95 -10.78 -4.40 0.53
CA ASP A 95 -12.17 -4.79 0.31
C ASP A 95 -12.30 -5.93 -0.72
N PRO A 96 -13.42 -6.67 -0.74
CA PRO A 96 -13.63 -7.78 -1.68
C PRO A 96 -13.52 -7.40 -3.15
N SER A 97 -13.93 -6.18 -3.54
CA SER A 97 -13.81 -5.73 -4.93
C SER A 97 -12.35 -5.50 -5.33
N THR A 98 -11.54 -4.95 -4.43
CA THR A 98 -10.09 -4.76 -4.61
C THR A 98 -9.31 -6.08 -4.60
N GLN A 99 -9.80 -7.13 -3.92
CA GLN A 99 -9.16 -8.45 -3.95
C GLN A 99 -9.17 -9.12 -5.34
N LEU A 100 -10.14 -8.75 -6.19
CA LEU A 100 -10.28 -9.30 -7.54
C LEU A 100 -9.40 -8.61 -8.57
N LEU A 101 -8.79 -7.48 -8.21
CA LEU A 101 -7.91 -6.73 -9.09
C LEU A 101 -6.56 -7.42 -9.29
N SER A 102 -5.90 -7.13 -10.41
CA SER A 102 -4.50 -7.52 -10.57
C SER A 102 -3.62 -6.84 -9.50
N VAL A 103 -2.45 -7.43 -9.21
CA VAL A 103 -1.52 -6.87 -8.23
C VAL A 103 -1.16 -5.42 -8.54
N SER A 104 -0.95 -5.08 -9.81
CA SER A 104 -0.62 -3.72 -10.27
C SER A 104 -1.76 -2.73 -10.02
N GLU A 105 -3.00 -3.10 -10.34
CA GLU A 105 -4.18 -2.26 -10.08
C GLU A 105 -4.40 -2.08 -8.58
N LYS A 106 -4.24 -3.16 -7.81
CA LYS A 106 -4.35 -3.12 -6.35
C LYS A 106 -3.29 -2.22 -5.72
N ILE A 107 -2.06 -2.22 -6.23
CA ILE A 107 -1.01 -1.28 -5.82
C ILE A 107 -1.44 0.16 -6.09
N ALA A 108 -1.98 0.45 -7.28
CA ALA A 108 -2.46 1.80 -7.61
C ALA A 108 -3.59 2.26 -6.71
N CYS A 109 -4.48 1.37 -6.25
CA CYS A 109 -5.51 1.69 -5.26
C CYS A 109 -4.94 1.86 -3.84
N PHE A 110 -3.83 1.18 -3.53
CA PHE A 110 -3.20 1.19 -2.20
C PHE A 110 -2.36 2.44 -1.95
N GLU A 111 -1.67 2.93 -2.98
CA GLU A 111 -0.74 4.08 -2.90
C GLU A 111 -1.36 5.34 -2.25
N PRO A 112 -2.58 5.78 -2.60
CA PRO A 112 -3.20 6.93 -1.95
C PRO A 112 -3.42 6.74 -0.44
N PHE A 113 -3.75 5.52 0.00
CA PHE A 113 -3.86 5.22 1.43
C PHE A 113 -2.48 5.24 2.10
N TRP A 114 -1.48 4.63 1.47
CA TRP A 114 -0.14 4.55 2.02
C TRP A 114 0.52 5.93 2.23
N ASP A 115 0.23 6.86 1.34
CA ASP A 115 0.75 8.24 1.35
C ASP A 115 -0.13 9.22 2.15
N SER A 116 -1.36 8.83 2.54
CA SER A 116 -2.30 9.70 3.26
C SER A 116 -1.89 10.06 4.69
N GLY A 117 -0.92 9.34 5.27
CA GLY A 117 -0.57 9.46 6.69
C GLY A 117 -1.63 8.89 7.65
N ALA A 118 -2.62 8.16 7.14
CA ALA A 118 -3.58 7.45 7.98
C ALA A 118 -2.90 6.39 8.86
N ALA A 119 -3.45 6.19 10.06
CA ALA A 119 -2.95 5.21 11.02
C ALA A 119 -2.97 3.79 10.42
N ARG A 120 -1.82 3.12 10.50
CA ARG A 120 -1.57 1.78 9.95
C ARG A 120 -1.69 0.73 11.04
N ILE A 121 -1.91 -0.52 10.68
CA ILE A 121 -1.97 -1.63 11.65
C ILE A 121 -0.85 -1.57 12.71
N GLY A 122 -1.25 -1.62 13.98
CA GLY A 122 -0.34 -1.50 15.14
C GLY A 122 -0.12 -0.07 15.64
N GLU A 123 -0.65 0.95 14.96
CA GLU A 123 -0.67 2.34 15.42
C GLU A 123 -2.01 2.66 16.11
N ASP A 124 -2.01 3.72 16.92
CA ASP A 124 -3.22 4.20 17.58
C ASP A 124 -4.28 4.63 16.55
N GLU A 125 -5.54 4.29 16.80
CA GLU A 125 -6.68 4.58 15.91
C GLU A 125 -6.62 3.91 14.52
N ALA A 126 -5.77 2.90 14.33
CA ALA A 126 -5.71 2.15 13.09
C ALA A 126 -7.00 1.36 12.83
N ILE A 127 -7.67 1.66 11.70
CA ILE A 127 -8.90 0.98 11.26
C ILE A 127 -8.70 0.11 10.01
N GLY A 128 -7.50 0.15 9.43
CA GLY A 128 -7.14 -0.59 8.22
C GLY A 128 -7.50 0.12 6.92
N TRP A 129 -6.89 -0.32 5.81
CA TRP A 129 -6.97 0.32 4.50
C TRP A 129 -8.40 0.52 3.97
N ALA A 130 -9.18 -0.54 3.81
CA ALA A 130 -10.52 -0.46 3.22
C ALA A 130 -11.49 0.41 4.02
N ALA A 131 -11.41 0.34 5.35
CA ALA A 131 -12.23 1.16 6.23
C ALA A 131 -11.82 2.64 6.16
N THR A 132 -10.52 2.93 6.08
CA THR A 132 -9.99 4.28 5.89
C THR A 132 -10.49 4.90 4.60
N VAL A 133 -10.38 4.17 3.48
CA VAL A 133 -10.87 4.63 2.17
C VAL A 133 -12.38 4.87 2.19
N SER A 134 -13.14 3.96 2.82
CA SER A 134 -14.60 4.12 2.94
C SER A 134 -14.97 5.35 3.78
N LYS A 135 -14.30 5.58 4.90
CA LYS A 135 -14.48 6.76 5.75
C LYS A 135 -14.16 8.05 5.00
N ALA A 136 -13.05 8.07 4.25
CA ALA A 136 -12.67 9.22 3.44
C ALA A 136 -13.72 9.55 2.37
N LYS A 137 -14.29 8.53 1.69
CA LYS A 137 -15.39 8.70 0.72
C LYS A 137 -16.66 9.27 1.36
N ILE A 138 -17.00 8.81 2.57
CA ILE A 138 -18.18 9.33 3.29
C ILE A 138 -17.96 10.81 3.65
N VAL A 139 -16.78 11.16 4.15
CA VAL A 139 -16.42 12.54 4.48
C VAL A 139 -16.46 13.42 3.23
N SER A 140 -15.87 12.99 2.11
CA SER A 140 -15.91 13.76 0.87
C SER A 140 -17.33 13.98 0.37
N ASN A 141 -18.17 12.94 0.40
CA ASN A 141 -19.57 13.07 -0.03
C ASN A 141 -20.37 14.00 0.89
N LYS A 142 -20.10 13.96 2.20
CA LYS A 142 -20.74 14.87 3.15
C LYS A 142 -20.35 16.33 2.90
N ILE A 143 -19.06 16.60 2.68
CA ILE A 143 -18.57 17.95 2.35
C ILE A 143 -19.22 18.44 1.05
N VAL A 144 -19.32 17.59 0.02
CA VAL A 144 -20.01 17.94 -1.23
C VAL A 144 -21.48 18.27 -0.98
N SER A 145 -22.19 17.47 -0.18
CA SER A 145 -23.59 17.76 0.17
C SER A 145 -23.78 19.01 1.04
N GLU A 146 -22.80 19.36 1.89
CA GLU A 146 -22.83 20.61 2.66
C GLU A 146 -22.45 21.81 1.78
N SER A 147 -21.60 21.64 0.77
CA SER A 147 -21.35 22.71 -0.21
C SER A 147 -22.55 22.99 -1.11
N ASP A 148 -23.45 22.02 -1.32
CA ASP A 148 -24.76 22.24 -1.94
C ASP A 148 -25.71 23.09 -1.06
N LEU A 149 -25.42 23.35 0.22
CA LEU A 149 -26.15 24.34 1.02
C LEU A 149 -25.82 25.79 0.65
N ASN A 150 -24.70 26.03 -0.04
CA ASN A 150 -24.40 27.33 -0.64
C ASN A 150 -25.29 27.64 -1.86
N SER A 151 -26.15 26.70 -2.30
CA SER A 151 -27.12 27.00 -3.36
C SER A 151 -28.03 28.18 -2.99
N PHE A 152 -28.33 28.37 -1.70
CA PHE A 152 -29.13 29.52 -1.25
C PHE A 152 -28.41 30.85 -1.44
N GLU A 153 -27.12 30.90 -1.10
CA GLU A 153 -26.29 32.11 -1.25
C GLU A 153 -26.05 32.40 -2.73
N ASP A 154 -25.78 31.36 -3.52
CA ASP A 154 -25.59 31.43 -4.96
C ASP A 154 -26.89 31.89 -5.66
N ASP A 155 -28.07 31.35 -5.29
CA ASP A 155 -29.36 31.75 -5.82
C ASP A 155 -29.68 33.23 -5.54
N ILE A 156 -29.28 33.76 -4.38
CA ILE A 156 -29.43 35.18 -4.04
C ILE A 156 -28.49 36.05 -4.88
N LEU A 157 -27.24 35.60 -5.08
CA LEU A 157 -26.25 36.30 -5.90
C LEU A 157 -26.63 36.30 -7.38
N TYR A 158 -27.21 35.21 -7.90
CA TYR A 158 -27.68 35.09 -9.28
C TYR A 158 -28.86 36.02 -9.61
N GLN A 159 -29.65 36.44 -8.61
CA GLN A 159 -30.72 37.43 -8.80
C GLN A 159 -30.21 38.85 -9.07
N LYS A 160 -28.90 39.13 -8.90
CA LYS A 160 -28.26 40.44 -9.12
C LYS A 160 -29.05 41.61 -8.51
N LEU A 161 -29.54 41.44 -7.28
CA LEU A 161 -30.27 42.47 -6.57
C LEU A 161 -29.36 43.63 -6.15
N PRO A 162 -29.91 44.85 -5.96
CA PRO A 162 -29.18 45.95 -5.34
C PRO A 162 -28.67 45.56 -3.95
N LEU A 163 -27.47 46.04 -3.58
CA LEU A 163 -26.74 45.62 -2.38
C LEU A 163 -27.61 45.50 -1.11
N GLY A 164 -28.42 46.52 -0.82
CA GLY A 164 -29.28 46.52 0.37
C GLY A 164 -30.37 45.44 0.38
N GLN A 165 -30.85 44.98 -0.78
CA GLN A 165 -31.85 43.91 -0.87
C GLN A 165 -31.20 42.52 -0.78
N THR A 166 -29.97 42.38 -1.26
CA THR A 166 -29.17 41.17 -1.11
C THR A 166 -28.91 40.89 0.38
N TRP A 167 -28.48 41.90 1.14
CA TRP A 167 -28.26 41.78 2.60
C TRP A 167 -29.53 41.39 3.36
N LEU A 168 -30.67 41.96 2.99
CA LEU A 168 -31.96 41.67 3.62
C LEU A 168 -32.42 40.21 3.43
N LYS A 169 -31.93 39.53 2.40
CA LYS A 169 -32.21 38.11 2.15
C LYS A 169 -31.30 37.16 2.93
N PHE A 170 -30.10 37.62 3.30
CA PHE A 170 -29.16 36.86 4.13
C PHE A 170 -29.54 36.88 5.63
N GLU A 171 -30.31 37.89 6.09
CA GLU A 171 -30.68 38.06 7.51
C GLU A 171 -31.93 37.27 7.96
N ARG A 172 -32.55 36.45 7.09
CA ARG A 172 -33.84 35.80 7.34
C ARG A 172 -33.71 34.29 7.52
#